data_AF-A0A3D5JHD8-F1
#
_entry.id   AF-A0A3D5JHD8-F1
#
_cell.length_a   1.000
_cell.length_b   1.000
_cell.length_c   1.000
_cell.angle_alpha   90.00
_cell.angle_beta   90.00
_cell.angle_gamma   90.00
#
_symmetry.space_group_name_H-M   'P 1'
#
loop_
_entity.id
_entity.type
_entity.pdbx_description
1 polymer ?
#
loop_
_entity_poly.entity_id
_entity_poly.type
_entity_poly.pdbx_seq_one_letter_code
_entity_poly.pdbx_strand_id
1 'polypeptide(L)' 'GPGVDWQRSIFLGSGKVESLTGMVIEAAEQQRILEALGFSVTPADGGFDVAPPAWRGDIDG' A
#
# COMPACT_ATOMS: atom_id res chain seq x y z
N GLY A 1 -4.22 28.79 -3.15
CA GLY A 1 -2.91 28.13 -3.29
C GLY A 1 -3.10 26.83 -4.03
N PRO A 2 -2.10 26.30 -4.74
CA PRO A 2 -2.23 24.96 -5.32
C PRO A 2 -2.54 24.00 -4.16
N GLY A 3 -3.65 23.26 -4.28
CA GLY A 3 -4.11 22.34 -3.26
C GLY A 3 -3.02 21.31 -2.98
N VAL A 4 -2.82 20.98 -1.70
CA VAL A 4 -1.78 20.05 -1.25
C VAL A 4 -1.90 18.73 -2.04
N ASP A 5 -0.80 18.15 -2.51
CA ASP A 5 -0.71 16.81 -3.12
C ASP A 5 -0.99 15.70 -2.08
N TRP A 6 -2.09 15.80 -1.33
CA TRP A 6 -2.33 15.00 -0.13
C TRP A 6 -2.55 13.51 -0.41
N GLN A 7 -2.60 13.09 -1.68
CA GLN A 7 -2.64 11.68 -2.04
C GLN A 7 -1.21 11.12 -2.13
N ARG A 8 -0.73 10.64 -0.97
CA ARG A 8 0.55 9.93 -0.85
C ARG A 8 0.44 8.59 -1.59
N SER A 9 1.33 8.33 -2.53
CA SER A 9 1.50 6.99 -3.14
C SER A 9 2.78 6.37 -2.61
N ILE A 10 2.69 5.16 -2.06
CA ILE A 10 3.78 4.43 -1.41
C ILE A 10 4.00 3.13 -2.17
N PHE A 11 5.25 2.84 -2.53
CA PHE A 11 5.57 1.57 -3.17
C PHE A 11 5.72 0.45 -2.13
N LEU A 12 4.93 -0.61 -2.28
CA LEU A 12 5.00 -1.85 -1.51
C LEU A 12 5.55 -2.97 -2.40
N GLY A 13 6.82 -3.32 -2.20
CA GLY A 13 7.44 -4.45 -2.89
C GLY A 13 6.82 -5.79 -2.48
N SER A 14 6.60 -6.68 -3.46
CA SER A 14 5.95 -7.99 -3.29
C SER A 14 6.57 -8.89 -2.20
N GLY A 15 7.89 -8.86 -2.05
CA GLY A 15 8.62 -9.61 -1.02
C GLY A 15 8.71 -8.93 0.35
N LYS A 16 8.22 -7.68 0.51
CA LYS A 16 8.43 -6.91 1.73
C LYS A 16 7.76 -7.54 2.95
N VAL A 17 6.54 -8.05 2.78
CA VAL A 17 5.78 -8.73 3.84
C VAL A 17 6.52 -9.97 4.34
N GLU A 18 6.96 -10.84 3.43
CA GLU A 18 7.73 -12.04 3.78
C GLU A 18 9.06 -11.67 4.43
N SER A 19 9.80 -10.70 3.88
CA SER A 19 11.11 -10.31 4.41
C SER A 19 11.06 -9.80 5.86
N LEU A 20 9.97 -9.14 6.25
CA LEU A 20 9.83 -8.51 7.57
C LEU A 20 9.19 -9.45 8.59
N THR A 21 8.33 -10.37 8.16
CA THR A 21 7.49 -11.17 9.06
C THR A 21 7.74 -12.67 8.96
N GLY A 22 8.39 -13.15 7.90
CA GLY A 22 8.49 -14.56 7.53
C GLY A 22 7.17 -15.15 7.00
N MET A 23 6.10 -14.35 6.90
CA MET A 23 4.80 -14.81 6.40
C MET A 23 4.73 -14.69 4.88
N VAL A 24 4.38 -15.80 4.24
CA VAL A 24 4.04 -15.81 2.81
C VAL A 24 2.55 -15.50 2.68
N ILE A 25 2.25 -14.32 2.13
CA ILE A 25 0.88 -13.89 1.81
C ILE A 25 0.80 -13.70 0.30
N GLU A 26 -0.13 -14.40 -0.34
CA GLU A 26 -0.38 -14.28 -1.77
C GLU A 26 -0.66 -12.81 -2.16
N ALA A 27 -0.14 -12.38 -3.31
CA ALA A 27 -0.26 -10.98 -3.76
C ALA A 27 -1.73 -10.50 -3.81
N ALA A 28 -2.65 -11.36 -4.26
CA ALA A 28 -4.08 -11.07 -4.28
C ALA A 28 -4.66 -10.86 -2.87
N GLU A 29 -4.15 -11.58 -1.87
CA GLU A 29 -4.58 -11.43 -0.48
C GLU A 29 -4.01 -10.15 0.15
N GLN A 30 -2.75 -9.80 -0.15
CA GLN A 30 -2.17 -8.52 0.25
C GLN A 30 -3.00 -7.35 -0.29
N GLN A 31 -3.36 -7.38 -1.57
CA GLN A 31 -4.23 -6.38 -2.20
C GLN A 31 -5.61 -6.33 -1.52
N ARG A 32 -6.27 -7.48 -1.34
CA ARG A 32 -7.60 -7.56 -0.71
C ARG A 32 -7.61 -6.93 0.70
N ILE A 33 -6.57 -7.19 1.50
CA ILE A 33 -6.43 -6.63 2.84
C ILE A 33 -6.30 -5.11 2.78
N LEU A 34 -5.43 -4.59 1.92
CA LEU A 34 -5.23 -3.14 1.77
C LEU A 34 -6.50 -2.43 1.31
N GLU A 35 -7.19 -2.98 0.31
CA GLU A 35 -8.47 -2.46 -0.16
C GLU A 35 -9.54 -2.51 0.94
N ALA A 36 -9.60 -3.60 1.72
CA ALA A 36 -10.51 -3.71 2.87
C ALA A 36 -10.21 -2.68 3.98
N LEU A 37 -8.96 -2.25 4.11
CA LEU A 37 -8.54 -1.17 5.02
C LEU A 37 -8.76 0.23 4.43
N GLY A 38 -9.27 0.33 3.20
CA GLY A 38 -9.59 1.58 2.52
C GLY A 38 -8.44 2.18 1.71
N PHE A 39 -7.39 1.42 1.42
CA PHE A 39 -6.32 1.86 0.53
C PHE A 39 -6.75 1.73 -0.93
N SER A 40 -6.31 2.65 -1.77
CA SER A 40 -6.28 2.41 -3.22
C SER A 40 -5.01 1.64 -3.56
N VAL A 41 -5.13 0.54 -4.31
CA VAL A 41 -4.00 -0.31 -4.69
C VAL A 41 -3.90 -0.36 -6.21
N THR A 42 -2.72 -0.08 -6.75
CA THR A 42 -2.43 -0.17 -8.18
C THR A 42 -1.29 -1.16 -8.38
N PRO A 43 -1.43 -2.19 -9.24
CA PRO A 43 -0.33 -3.07 -9.59
C PRO A 43 0.84 -2.28 -10.20
N ALA A 44 2.05 -2.57 -9.75
CA ALA A 44 3.28 -1.96 -10.25
C ALA A 44 4.33 -3.04 -10.51
N ASP A 45 5.38 -2.71 -11.27
CA ASP A 45 6.48 -3.66 -11.49
C ASP A 45 7.16 -3.99 -10.15
N GLY A 46 7.23 -5.28 -9.82
CA GLY A 46 7.78 -5.76 -8.55
C GLY A 46 6.89 -5.60 -7.30
N GLY A 47 5.65 -5.10 -7.42
CA GLY A 47 4.77 -4.93 -6.25
C GLY A 47 3.51 -4.11 -6.52
N PHE A 48 3.22 -3.18 -5.61
CA PHE A 48 2.04 -2.31 -5.67
C PHE A 48 2.39 -0.86 -5.35
N ASP A 49 1.73 0.07 -6.03
CA ASP A 49 1.59 1.43 -5.54
C ASP A 49 0.32 1.52 -4.68
N VAL A 50 0.46 1.94 -3.43
CA VAL A 50 -0.63 2.01 -2.46
C VAL A 50 -0.84 3.44 -1.97
N ALA A 51 -2.09 3.88 -1.96
CA ALA A 51 -2.48 5.17 -1.40
C ALA A 51 -3.34 4.97 -0.14
N PRO A 52 -2.87 5.39 1.04
CA PRO A 52 -3.67 5.31 2.25
C PRO A 52 -4.86 6.29 2.17
N PRO A 53 -6.00 5.95 2.79
CA PRO A 53 -7.12 6.88 2.87
C PRO A 53 -6.76 8.07 3.78
N ALA A 54 -7.42 9.22 3.58
CA ALA A 54 -7.08 10.49 4.24
C ALA A 54 -7.05 10.44 5.79
N TRP A 55 -7.81 9.51 6.41
CA TRP A 55 -7.87 9.32 7.86
C TRP A 55 -6.72 8.44 8.41
N ARG A 56 -5.92 7.78 7.56
CA ARG A 56 -4.71 7.03 7.94
C ARG A 56 -3.48 7.94 7.95
N GLY A 57 -3.48 8.91 8.86
CA GLY A 57 -2.35 9.79 9.11
C GLY A 57 -1.13 9.09 9.74
N ASP A 58 -1.30 7.86 10.21
CA ASP A 58 -0.27 6.99 10.81
C ASP A 58 0.61 6.25 9.79
N ILE A 59 0.22 6.28 8.51
CA ILE A 59 0.93 5.58 7.44
C ILE A 59 1.85 6.53 6.71
N ASP A 60 3.14 6.24 6.76
CA ASP A 60 4.21 6.90 6.00
C ASP A 60 4.95 5.86 5.14
N GLY A 61 5.57 6.32 4.05
CA GLY A 61 6.25 5.49 3.05
C GLY A 61 7.75 5.46 3.21
#